data_AF-A0A7W3PB21-F1
#
_entry.id   AF-A0A7W3PB21-F1
#
_cell.length_a   1.000
_cell.length_b   1.000
_cell.length_c   1.000
_cell.angle_alpha   90.00
_cell.angle_beta   90.00
_cell.angle_gamma   90.00
#
_symmetry.space_group_name_H-M   'P 1'
#
loop_
_entity.id
_entity.type
_entity.pdbx_description
1 polymer ?
#
loop_
_entity_poly.entity_id
_entity_poly.type
_entity_poly.pdbx_seq_one_letter_code
_entity_poly.pdbx_strand_id
1 'polypeptide(L)'
;MQISEPSRPVPRRRRGRASATALLLLATGLYAGLHSPWGTKHAEVKQGVAMRANDENGLVLFDADDGTQVDFDADRIWWEAGEVGSDGDPPCLRVPLLRTRVEVGVIRVAGPDGGWRTQAAWVKCL
;
A
#
# COMPACT_ATOMS: atom_id res chain seq x y z
N MET A 1 12.23 60.19 10.54
CA MET A 1 11.77 60.35 9.14
C MET A 1 12.20 59.09 8.39
N GLN A 2 11.32 58.10 8.25
CA GLN A 2 11.61 56.84 7.56
C GLN A 2 11.34 57.02 6.06
N ILE A 3 12.37 56.79 5.24
CA ILE A 3 12.26 56.79 3.78
C ILE A 3 11.75 55.41 3.37
N SER A 4 10.47 55.33 3.05
CA SER A 4 9.87 54.12 2.48
C SER A 4 10.42 53.90 1.06
N GLU A 5 11.23 52.86 0.86
CA GLU A 5 11.68 52.48 -0.49
C GLU A 5 10.49 52.01 -1.35
N PRO A 6 10.36 52.49 -2.60
CA PRO A 6 9.33 52.01 -3.51
C PRO A 6 9.65 50.58 -3.96
N SER A 7 8.75 49.66 -3.64
CA SER A 7 8.80 48.26 -4.06
C SER A 7 8.80 48.18 -5.59
N ARG A 8 9.95 47.85 -6.17
CA ARG A 8 10.09 47.73 -7.63
C ARG A 8 9.16 46.63 -8.15
N PRO A 9 8.29 46.92 -9.14
CA PRO A 9 7.39 45.92 -9.69
C PRO A 9 8.19 44.82 -10.37
N VAL A 10 8.07 43.59 -9.88
CA VAL A 10 8.69 42.41 -10.49
C VAL A 10 8.14 42.27 -11.92
N PRO A 11 8.99 42.28 -12.96
CA PRO A 11 8.53 42.20 -14.34
C PRO A 11 7.73 40.91 -14.55
N ARG A 12 6.54 41.01 -15.16
CA ARG A 12 5.59 39.89 -15.41
C ARG A 12 6.27 38.62 -15.94
N ARG A 13 7.30 38.78 -16.79
CA ARG A 13 8.10 37.66 -17.33
C ARG A 13 8.89 36.87 -16.28
N ARG A 14 9.39 37.52 -15.22
CA ARG A 14 10.08 36.83 -14.11
C ARG A 14 9.11 36.03 -13.24
N ARG A 15 7.88 36.53 -13.03
CA ARG A 15 6.83 35.78 -12.32
C ARG A 15 6.43 34.52 -13.09
N GLY A 16 6.20 34.63 -14.41
CA GLY A 16 5.84 33.48 -15.24
C GLY A 16 6.90 32.36 -15.23
N ARG A 17 8.19 32.71 -15.29
CA ARG A 17 9.28 31.72 -15.22
C ARG A 17 9.36 31.04 -13.86
N ALA A 18 9.25 31.78 -12.76
CA ALA A 18 9.28 31.21 -11.42
C ALA A 18 8.11 30.24 -11.17
N SER A 19 6.90 30.60 -11.61
CA SER A 19 5.73 29.72 -11.52
C SER A 19 5.89 28.45 -12.35
N ALA A 20 6.42 28.55 -13.57
CA ALA A 20 6.67 27.39 -14.42
C ALA A 20 7.69 26.43 -13.80
N THR A 21 8.78 26.95 -13.25
CA THR A 21 9.79 26.13 -12.54
C THR A 21 9.20 25.46 -11.30
N ALA A 22 8.39 26.17 -10.51
CA ALA A 22 7.74 25.60 -9.34
C ALA A 22 6.79 24.45 -9.72
N LEU A 23 5.95 24.65 -10.76
CA LEU A 23 5.07 23.62 -11.29
C LEU A 23 5.83 22.39 -11.79
N LEU A 24 6.94 22.61 -12.52
CA LEU A 24 7.78 21.52 -13.00
C LEU A 24 8.36 20.70 -11.84
N LEU A 25 8.93 21.37 -10.82
CA LEU A 25 9.49 20.68 -9.64
C LEU A 25 8.42 19.89 -8.88
N LEU A 26 7.21 20.45 -8.73
CA LEU A 26 6.08 19.76 -8.11
C LEU A 26 5.67 18.51 -8.90
N ALA A 27 5.53 18.63 -10.22
CA ALA A 27 5.18 17.50 -11.08
C ALA A 27 6.24 16.40 -11.02
N THR A 28 7.52 16.79 -11.05
CA THR A 28 8.65 15.83 -10.99
C THR A 28 8.73 15.15 -9.62
N GLY A 29 8.52 15.90 -8.53
CA GLY A 29 8.50 15.37 -7.17
C GLY A 29 7.35 14.39 -6.92
N LEU A 30 6.15 14.71 -7.42
CA LEU A 30 4.99 13.81 -7.34
C LEU A 30 5.23 12.54 -8.16
N TYR A 31 5.76 12.67 -9.37
CA TYR A 31 6.09 11.53 -10.22
C TYR A 31 7.13 10.62 -9.55
N ALA A 32 8.22 11.20 -9.04
CA ALA A 32 9.25 10.44 -8.33
C ALA A 32 8.71 9.77 -7.07
N GLY A 33 7.86 10.44 -6.29
CA GLY A 33 7.25 9.87 -5.07
C GLY A 33 6.32 8.69 -5.37
N LEU A 34 5.49 8.80 -6.41
CA LEU A 34 4.57 7.73 -6.81
C LEU A 34 5.27 6.52 -7.42
N HIS A 35 6.39 6.73 -8.11
CA HIS A 35 7.17 5.67 -8.76
C HIS A 35 8.38 5.20 -7.94
N SER A 36 8.64 5.79 -6.77
CA SER A 36 9.74 5.37 -5.91
C SER A 36 9.50 3.95 -5.42
N PRO A 37 10.43 3.01 -5.63
CA PRO A 37 10.38 1.69 -4.99
C PRO A 37 10.71 1.79 -3.49
N TRP A 38 11.24 2.93 -3.03
CA TRP A 38 11.62 3.19 -1.65
C TRP A 38 10.52 4.01 -0.97
N GLY A 39 9.72 3.35 -0.13
CA GLY A 39 8.66 3.96 0.67
C GLY A 39 7.69 2.92 1.23
N THR A 40 7.10 3.19 2.40
CA THR A 40 6.07 2.33 2.98
C THR A 40 4.82 2.40 2.12
N LYS A 41 4.42 1.27 1.52
CA LYS A 41 3.12 1.18 0.84
C LYS A 41 2.05 0.95 1.89
N HIS A 42 1.06 1.84 1.96
CA HIS A 42 -0.09 1.65 2.82
C HIS A 42 -0.98 0.58 2.20
N ALA A 43 -1.07 -0.56 2.86
CA ALA A 43 -2.03 -1.60 2.51
C ALA A 43 -3.45 -1.12 2.84
N GLU A 44 -4.39 -1.40 1.96
CA GLU A 44 -5.81 -1.27 2.27
C GLU A 44 -6.22 -2.43 3.17
N VAL A 45 -6.90 -2.16 4.28
CA VAL A 45 -7.32 -3.21 5.22
C VAL A 45 -8.65 -3.79 4.78
N LYS A 46 -8.72 -5.11 4.65
CA LYS A 46 -9.92 -5.88 4.36
C LYS A 46 -10.20 -6.84 5.49
N GLN A 47 -11.44 -6.89 5.96
CA GLN A 47 -11.89 -7.92 6.90
C GLN A 47 -12.64 -9.01 6.13
N GLY A 48 -12.56 -10.25 6.60
CA GLY A 48 -13.25 -11.36 5.96
C GLY A 48 -12.89 -12.70 6.57
N VAL A 49 -13.08 -13.76 5.78
CA VAL A 49 -12.82 -15.14 6.17
C VAL A 49 -11.67 -15.69 5.35
N ALA A 50 -10.67 -16.22 6.02
CA ALA A 50 -9.56 -16.93 5.41
C ALA A 50 -9.62 -18.43 5.74
N MET A 51 -9.11 -19.25 4.84
CA MET A 51 -9.04 -20.70 4.99
C MET A 51 -7.80 -21.23 4.27
N ARG A 52 -6.94 -21.95 4.99
CA ARG A 52 -5.84 -22.69 4.38
C ARG A 52 -6.41 -23.90 3.63
N ALA A 53 -6.07 -24.04 2.35
CA ALA A 53 -6.65 -25.05 1.46
C ALA A 53 -6.11 -26.46 1.75
N ASN A 54 -4.81 -26.58 2.03
CA ASN A 54 -4.13 -27.82 2.41
C ASN A 54 -2.86 -27.54 3.22
N ASP A 55 -2.23 -28.58 3.74
CA ASP A 55 -0.97 -28.55 4.48
C ASP A 55 0.29 -28.73 3.60
N GLU A 56 0.13 -28.94 2.30
CA GLU A 56 1.24 -29.23 1.39
C GLU A 56 1.90 -27.99 0.79
N ASN A 57 1.12 -26.93 0.49
CA ASN A 57 1.60 -25.80 -0.32
C ASN A 57 1.34 -24.42 0.28
N GLY A 58 0.87 -24.35 1.53
CA GLY A 58 0.65 -23.09 2.24
C GLY A 58 -0.45 -22.20 1.66
N LEU A 59 -1.19 -22.64 0.63
CA LEU A 59 -2.19 -21.82 -0.04
C LEU A 59 -3.35 -21.47 0.90
N VAL A 60 -3.60 -20.18 1.07
CA VAL A 60 -4.75 -19.62 1.78
C VAL A 60 -5.65 -18.90 0.80
N LEU A 61 -6.95 -19.18 0.93
CA LEU A 61 -8.01 -18.48 0.25
C LEU A 61 -8.62 -17.47 1.23
N PHE A 62 -8.74 -16.21 0.83
CA PHE A 62 -9.39 -15.17 1.60
C PHE A 62 -10.53 -14.53 0.81
N ASP A 63 -11.70 -14.53 1.44
CA ASP A 63 -12.92 -13.87 0.97
C ASP A 63 -13.22 -12.69 1.90
N ALA A 64 -13.02 -11.47 1.41
CA ALA A 64 -13.37 -10.25 2.13
C ALA A 64 -14.89 -10.04 2.16
N ASP A 65 -15.38 -9.33 3.19
CA ASP A 65 -16.79 -9.00 3.35
C ASP A 65 -17.33 -8.10 2.22
N ASP A 66 -16.45 -7.36 1.53
CA ASP A 66 -16.80 -6.52 0.38
C ASP A 66 -16.76 -7.28 -0.97
N GLY A 67 -16.54 -8.59 -0.94
CA GLY A 67 -16.44 -9.45 -2.12
C GLY A 67 -15.05 -9.49 -2.75
N THR A 68 -14.05 -8.78 -2.21
CA THR A 68 -12.66 -8.91 -2.66
C THR A 68 -12.14 -10.31 -2.34
N GLN A 69 -11.64 -11.02 -3.36
CA GLN A 69 -11.01 -12.32 -3.19
C GLN A 69 -9.51 -12.21 -3.44
N VAL A 70 -8.72 -12.82 -2.56
CA VAL A 70 -7.26 -12.83 -2.67
C VAL A 70 -6.73 -14.18 -2.18
N ASP A 71 -5.77 -14.72 -2.91
CA ASP A 71 -4.98 -15.87 -2.51
C ASP A 71 -3.62 -15.43 -1.98
N PHE A 72 -3.08 -16.14 -1.00
CA PHE A 72 -1.71 -15.93 -0.54
C PHE A 72 -1.10 -17.22 0.04
N ASP A 73 0.22 -17.22 0.11
CA ASP A 73 1.02 -18.29 0.72
C ASP A 73 1.24 -17.95 2.20
N ALA A 74 0.65 -18.74 3.09
CA ALA A 74 0.79 -18.57 4.52
C ALA A 74 2.24 -18.71 4.99
N ASP A 75 3.11 -19.43 4.28
CA ASP A 75 4.49 -19.63 4.73
C ASP A 75 5.38 -18.43 4.39
N ARG A 76 4.83 -17.44 3.66
CA ARG A 76 5.56 -16.26 3.15
C ARG A 76 4.88 -14.93 3.49
N ILE A 77 3.83 -14.95 4.30
CA ILE A 77 3.08 -13.75 4.69
C ILE A 77 3.57 -13.24 6.04
N TRP A 78 3.66 -11.92 6.20
CA TRP A 78 3.78 -11.33 7.53
C TRP A 78 2.44 -11.48 8.25
N TRP A 79 2.46 -11.89 9.53
CA TRP A 79 1.25 -12.01 10.32
C TRP A 79 1.36 -11.35 11.69
N GLU A 80 0.21 -10.98 12.23
CA GLU A 80 0.04 -10.48 13.60
C GLU A 80 -1.06 -11.23 14.34
N ALA A 81 -0.84 -11.53 15.63
CA ALA A 81 -1.85 -12.06 16.55
C ALA A 81 -1.64 -11.43 17.94
N GLY A 82 -2.56 -10.57 18.36
CA GLY A 82 -2.38 -9.75 19.55
C GLY A 82 -1.20 -8.78 19.40
N GLU A 83 -0.20 -8.90 20.29
CA GLU A 83 1.02 -8.08 20.26
C GLU A 83 2.21 -8.79 19.57
N VAL A 84 2.00 -10.02 19.08
CA VAL A 84 3.04 -10.82 18.43
C VAL A 84 2.89 -10.71 16.92
N GLY A 85 4.00 -10.47 16.22
CA GLY A 85 4.07 -10.55 14.77
C GLY A 85 5.33 -11.26 14.29
N SER A 86 5.22 -11.99 13.18
CA SER A 86 6.30 -12.76 12.57
C SER A 86 6.02 -12.99 11.09
N ASP A 87 7.05 -13.40 10.35
CA ASP A 87 6.87 -13.99 9.02
C ASP A 87 6.40 -15.45 9.13
N GLY A 88 5.61 -15.88 8.14
CA GLY A 88 5.26 -17.27 7.90
C GLY A 88 3.92 -17.69 8.50
N ASP A 89 3.87 -18.94 8.97
CA ASP A 89 2.67 -19.70 9.30
C ASP A 89 1.77 -19.07 10.41
N PRO A 90 0.69 -18.35 10.04
CA PRO A 90 -0.13 -17.62 11.00
C PRO A 90 -0.90 -18.59 11.90
N PRO A 91 -0.92 -18.40 13.22
CA PRO A 91 -1.46 -19.39 14.15
C PRO A 91 -2.96 -19.69 13.91
N CYS A 92 -3.73 -18.70 13.48
CA CYS A 92 -5.15 -18.84 13.19
C CYS A 92 -5.48 -19.59 11.89
N LEU A 93 -4.46 -19.87 11.05
CA LEU A 93 -4.59 -20.53 9.74
C LEU A 93 -3.83 -21.85 9.65
N ARG A 94 -3.29 -22.34 10.78
CA ARG A 94 -2.53 -23.59 10.83
C ARG A 94 -3.36 -24.82 10.48
N VAL A 95 -4.62 -24.83 10.89
CA VAL A 95 -5.52 -25.95 10.68
C VAL A 95 -6.13 -25.84 9.27
N PRO A 96 -5.83 -26.76 8.35
CA PRO A 96 -6.42 -26.74 7.02
C PRO A 96 -7.94 -26.84 7.07
N LEU A 97 -8.60 -26.22 6.09
CA LEU A 97 -10.05 -26.17 5.93
C LEU A 97 -10.83 -25.48 7.05
N LEU A 98 -10.15 -25.02 8.11
CA LEU A 98 -10.77 -24.18 9.14
C LEU A 98 -10.97 -22.78 8.57
N ARG A 99 -12.22 -22.32 8.60
CA ARG A 99 -12.60 -20.96 8.20
C ARG A 99 -12.43 -20.04 9.40
N THR A 100 -11.51 -19.10 9.30
CA THR A 100 -11.17 -18.18 10.40
C THR A 100 -11.38 -16.73 9.96
N ARG A 101 -11.95 -15.91 10.83
CA ARG A 101 -12.08 -14.47 10.58
C ARG A 101 -10.73 -13.78 10.80
N VAL A 102 -10.30 -12.98 9.83
CA VAL A 102 -9.01 -12.28 9.84
C VAL A 102 -9.15 -10.88 9.25
N GLU A 103 -8.16 -10.03 9.50
CA GLU A 103 -7.91 -8.84 8.68
C GLU A 103 -6.74 -9.13 7.74
N VAL A 104 -6.83 -8.64 6.50
CA VAL A 104 -5.78 -8.77 5.50
C VAL A 104 -5.46 -7.38 4.97
N GLY A 105 -4.18 -7.00 5.04
CA GLY A 105 -3.69 -5.85 4.30
C GLY A 105 -3.47 -6.23 2.86
N VAL A 106 -4.14 -5.54 1.93
CA VAL A 106 -3.99 -5.78 0.48
C VAL A 106 -3.31 -4.61 -0.21
N ILE A 107 -2.49 -4.91 -1.21
CA ILE A 107 -1.84 -3.92 -2.07
C ILE A 107 -2.17 -4.19 -3.53
N ARG A 108 -2.31 -3.12 -4.31
CA ARG A 108 -2.42 -3.21 -5.76
C ARG A 108 -1.04 -3.07 -6.37
N VAL A 109 -0.66 -4.07 -7.16
CA VAL A 109 0.63 -4.11 -7.86
C VAL A 109 0.36 -3.99 -9.34
N ALA A 110 0.98 -2.99 -9.98
CA ALA A 110 0.94 -2.84 -11.43
C ALA A 110 1.75 -3.96 -12.08
N GLY A 111 1.16 -4.62 -13.08
CA GLY A 111 1.83 -5.60 -13.93
C GLY A 111 2.63 -4.91 -15.04
N PRO A 112 3.55 -5.66 -15.69
CA PRO A 112 4.39 -5.13 -16.77
C PRO A 112 3.57 -4.62 -17.97
N ASP A 113 2.40 -5.19 -18.23
CA ASP A 113 1.54 -4.86 -19.37
C ASP A 113 0.47 -3.80 -19.03
N GLY A 114 0.63 -3.07 -17.92
CA GLY A 114 -0.31 -2.02 -17.50
C GLY A 114 -1.57 -2.51 -16.78
N GLY A 115 -1.72 -3.82 -16.59
CA GLY A 115 -2.73 -4.39 -15.68
C GLY A 115 -2.40 -4.16 -14.21
N TRP A 116 -3.29 -4.58 -13.31
CA TRP A 116 -3.04 -4.59 -11.87
C TRP A 116 -3.51 -5.90 -11.25
N ARG A 117 -2.80 -6.36 -10.21
CA ARG A 117 -3.21 -7.48 -9.37
C ARG A 117 -3.27 -7.03 -7.91
N THR A 118 -4.31 -7.43 -7.20
CA THR A 118 -4.39 -7.30 -5.74
C THR A 118 -3.64 -8.47 -5.10
N GLN A 119 -2.78 -8.18 -4.13
CA GLN A 119 -2.02 -9.18 -3.39
C GLN A 119 -2.11 -8.91 -1.90
N ALA A 120 -2.14 -9.96 -1.08
CA ALA A 120 -2.02 -9.81 0.36
C ALA A 120 -0.57 -9.40 0.71
N ALA A 121 -0.44 -8.44 1.63
CA ALA A 121 0.82 -7.97 2.16
C ALA A 121 1.05 -8.47 3.59
N TRP A 122 -0.02 -8.57 4.38
CA TRP A 122 0.01 -9.11 5.74
C TRP A 122 -1.36 -9.65 6.15
N VAL A 123 -1.37 -10.50 7.20
CA VAL A 123 -2.56 -11.05 7.85
C VAL A 123 -2.58 -10.67 9.33
N LYS A 124 -3.77 -10.42 9.89
CA LYS A 124 -3.98 -10.28 11.31
C LYS A 124 -5.05 -11.26 11.80
N CYS A 125 -4.66 -12.11 12.74
CA CYS A 125 -5.57 -13.00 13.44
C CYS A 125 -6.42 -12.19 14.44
N LEU A 126 -7.74 -12.36 14.37
CA LEU A 126 -8.73 -11.68 15.22
C LEU A 126 -9.17 -12.53 16.42
#